data_AF-A0A1M6TC95-F1
#
_entry.id   AF-A0A1M6TC95-F1
#
_cell.length_a   1.000
_cell.length_b   1.000
_cell.length_c   1.000
_cell.angle_alpha   90.00
_cell.angle_beta   90.00
_cell.angle_gamma   90.00
#
_symmetry.space_group_name_H-M   'P 1'
#
loop_
_entity.id
_entity.type
_entity.pdbx_description
1 polymer ?
#
loop_
_entity_poly.entity_id
_entity_poly.type
_entity_poly.pdbx_seq_one_letter_code
_entity_poly.pdbx_strand_id
1 'polypeptide(L)'
;MATPTKLSDPLFRDLSAFGLGIMHRVARRLAPTRIRPVHITWLFLLNGLLAAWLIRRKRRRTDCLAAALLVGKHLLDGLDGALARLQRPSRLGRYLDSISDFAVNAALFAAVACRRGGRVRDWGLAAAGLLAQLLQGSLYNFYYVQYRHHHAGERTSLLDERQAHPYPWDPPRLTRVLQQLYLGLYGWQDRLVAWLDRWLTGTATPPLPAPAFMTALSTLGLGVQLAVAALFLLLGQATRLPHVFLGPYLVWSSFLLGWRARQARQLTRSG
;
A
#
# COMPACT_ATOMS: atom_id res chain seq x y z
N MET A 1 -27.74 -23.39 9.64
CA MET A 1 -26.78 -23.24 8.52
C MET A 1 -27.14 -21.95 7.79
N ALA A 2 -26.42 -20.87 8.04
CA ALA A 2 -26.65 -19.60 7.34
C ALA A 2 -25.94 -19.66 5.98
N THR A 3 -26.72 -19.66 4.90
CA THR A 3 -26.24 -19.42 3.54
C THR A 3 -25.47 -18.11 3.46
N PRO A 4 -24.28 -18.05 2.84
CA PRO A 4 -23.62 -16.79 2.60
C PRO A 4 -24.46 -16.00 1.60
N THR A 5 -25.13 -14.95 2.08
CA THR A 5 -25.78 -13.96 1.25
C THR A 5 -24.72 -13.38 0.32
N LYS A 6 -24.91 -13.62 -0.96
CA LYS A 6 -24.10 -13.11 -2.07
C LYS A 6 -24.12 -11.58 -2.00
N LEU A 7 -23.06 -10.94 -1.51
CA LEU A 7 -22.89 -9.48 -1.62
C LEU A 7 -22.82 -9.13 -3.10
N SER A 8 -23.91 -8.56 -3.61
CA SER A 8 -24.20 -8.36 -5.03
C SER A 8 -23.96 -6.92 -5.49
N ASP A 9 -22.80 -6.35 -5.15
CA ASP A 9 -22.24 -5.17 -5.82
C ASP A 9 -20.72 -5.20 -5.73
N PRO A 10 -19.97 -4.84 -6.79
CA PRO A 10 -18.56 -4.54 -6.63
C PRO A 10 -18.46 -3.30 -5.73
N LEU A 11 -18.09 -3.52 -4.46
CA LEU A 11 -17.86 -2.49 -3.42
C LEU A 11 -17.30 -1.17 -4.01
N PHE A 12 -16.26 -1.29 -4.83
CA PHE A 12 -15.79 -0.28 -5.78
C PHE A 12 -14.81 -0.99 -6.75
N ARG A 13 -14.40 -0.32 -7.83
CA ARG A 13 -13.33 -0.83 -8.70
C ARG A 13 -11.98 -0.40 -8.13
N ASP A 14 -11.22 -1.35 -7.61
CA ASP A 14 -9.86 -1.11 -7.10
C ASP A 14 -8.82 -1.21 -8.23
N LEU A 15 -8.33 -0.06 -8.68
CA LEU A 15 -7.32 0.04 -9.74
C LEU A 15 -5.93 -0.42 -9.26
N SER A 16 -5.66 -0.36 -7.96
CA SER A 16 -4.41 -0.86 -7.38
C SER A 16 -4.34 -2.38 -7.34
N ALA A 17 -5.49 -3.06 -7.37
CA ALA A 17 -5.58 -4.51 -7.35
C ALA A 17 -5.36 -5.20 -8.71
N PHE A 18 -4.75 -4.52 -9.69
CA PHE A 18 -4.47 -5.14 -10.99
C PHE A 18 -3.62 -6.40 -10.83
N GLY A 19 -3.94 -7.44 -11.60
CA GLY A 19 -3.27 -8.74 -11.54
C GLY A 19 -3.58 -9.59 -10.29
N LEU A 20 -4.15 -9.02 -9.23
CA LEU A 20 -4.38 -9.75 -7.98
C LEU A 20 -5.44 -10.86 -8.13
N GLY A 21 -6.40 -10.74 -9.05
CA GLY A 21 -7.34 -11.81 -9.35
C GLY A 21 -6.66 -13.11 -9.81
N ILE A 22 -5.52 -12.99 -10.52
CA ILE A 22 -4.69 -14.14 -10.91
C ILE A 22 -3.99 -14.69 -9.66
N MET A 23 -3.44 -13.82 -8.83
CA MET A 23 -2.74 -14.22 -7.60
C MET A 23 -3.66 -14.92 -6.60
N HIS A 24 -4.93 -14.53 -6.48
CA HIS A 24 -5.92 -15.27 -5.69
C HIS A 24 -6.15 -16.69 -6.22
N ARG A 25 -6.12 -16.92 -7.53
CA ARG A 25 -6.19 -18.26 -8.12
C ARG A 25 -4.96 -19.09 -7.80
N VAL A 26 -3.77 -18.47 -7.88
CA VAL A 26 -2.50 -19.10 -7.49
C VAL A 26 -2.49 -19.43 -6.00
N ALA A 27 -2.94 -18.51 -5.14
CA ALA A 27 -3.04 -18.70 -3.70
C ALA A 27 -3.89 -19.92 -3.34
N ARG A 28 -5.01 -20.16 -4.03
CA ARG A 28 -5.83 -21.37 -3.82
C ARG A 28 -5.10 -22.67 -4.13
N ARG A 29 -4.20 -22.67 -5.11
CA ARG A 29 -3.37 -23.83 -5.43
C ARG A 29 -2.21 -24.01 -4.46
N LEU A 30 -1.69 -22.91 -3.89
CA LEU A 30 -0.61 -22.93 -2.91
C LEU A 30 -1.11 -23.19 -1.48
N ALA A 31 -2.37 -22.90 -1.18
CA ALA A 31 -2.99 -23.07 0.13
C ALA A 31 -2.75 -24.46 0.77
N PRO A 32 -2.88 -25.60 0.05
CA PRO A 32 -2.61 -26.92 0.62
C PRO A 32 -1.12 -27.27 0.78
N THR A 33 -0.20 -26.45 0.26
CA THR A 33 1.24 -26.73 0.32
C THR A 33 1.88 -26.25 1.63
N ARG A 34 3.16 -26.56 1.84
CA ARG A 34 3.95 -26.06 2.99
C ARG A 34 4.42 -24.62 2.84
N ILE A 35 4.19 -23.98 1.69
CA ILE A 35 4.57 -22.59 1.45
C ILE A 35 3.69 -21.69 2.34
N ARG A 36 4.34 -20.79 3.08
CA ARG A 36 3.69 -19.86 4.00
C ARG A 36 3.74 -18.44 3.41
N PRO A 37 2.79 -17.56 3.78
CA PRO A 37 2.78 -16.16 3.36
C PRO A 37 4.13 -15.47 3.57
N VAL A 38 4.77 -15.68 4.73
CA VAL A 38 6.10 -15.13 5.05
C VAL A 38 7.19 -15.47 4.02
N HIS A 39 7.17 -16.65 3.40
CA HIS A 39 8.13 -17.00 2.36
C HIS A 39 7.93 -16.14 1.11
N ILE A 40 6.68 -15.83 0.79
CA ILE A 40 6.31 -14.97 -0.34
C ILE A 40 6.66 -13.51 -0.02
N THR A 41 6.48 -13.09 1.23
CA THR A 41 6.93 -11.78 1.73
C THR A 41 8.42 -11.57 1.51
N TRP A 42 9.25 -12.54 1.92
CA TRP A 42 10.69 -12.51 1.66
C TRP A 42 11.03 -12.48 0.17
N LEU A 43 10.31 -13.23 -0.65
CA LEU A 43 10.53 -13.26 -2.09
C LEU A 43 10.23 -11.90 -2.73
N PHE A 44 9.13 -11.24 -2.37
CA PHE A 44 8.82 -9.92 -2.92
C PHE A 44 9.81 -8.86 -2.43
N LEU A 45 10.29 -8.96 -1.18
CA LEU A 45 11.30 -8.05 -0.64
C LEU A 45 12.59 -8.15 -1.45
N LEU A 46 13.09 -9.37 -1.66
CA LEU A 46 14.27 -9.63 -2.49
C LEU A 46 14.09 -9.10 -3.91
N ASN A 47 12.90 -9.31 -4.49
CA ASN A 47 12.56 -8.83 -5.82
C ASN A 47 12.60 -7.29 -5.92
N GLY A 48 12.01 -6.59 -4.95
CA GLY A 48 12.03 -5.13 -4.88
C GLY A 48 13.42 -4.55 -4.63
N LEU A 49 14.22 -5.17 -3.75
CA LEU A 49 15.61 -4.75 -3.50
C LEU A 49 16.51 -4.97 -4.73
N LEU A 50 16.32 -6.09 -5.45
CA LEU A 50 17.00 -6.35 -6.71
C LEU A 50 16.63 -5.30 -7.76
N ALA A 51 15.34 -4.95 -7.87
CA ALA A 51 14.89 -3.86 -8.74
C ALA A 51 15.61 -2.55 -8.41
N ALA A 52 15.63 -2.15 -7.13
CA ALA A 52 16.34 -0.94 -6.69
C ALA A 52 17.84 -0.96 -7.05
N TRP A 53 18.51 -2.10 -6.85
CA TRP A 53 19.91 -2.26 -7.25
C TRP A 53 20.12 -2.11 -8.76
N LEU A 54 19.24 -2.68 -9.59
CA LEU A 54 19.30 -2.56 -11.05
C LEU A 54 19.10 -1.12 -11.54
N ILE A 55 18.23 -0.33 -10.90
CA ILE A 55 18.00 1.08 -11.24
C ILE A 55 19.30 1.89 -11.19
N ARG A 56 20.21 1.56 -10.28
CA ARG A 56 21.51 2.25 -10.14
C ARG A 56 22.43 2.04 -11.33
N ARG A 57 22.23 1.00 -12.14
CA ARG A 57 23.13 0.62 -13.24
C ARG A 57 23.02 1.53 -14.46
N LYS A 58 21.98 2.38 -14.55
CA LYS A 58 21.77 3.39 -15.61
C LYS A 58 21.77 2.82 -17.04
N ARG A 59 21.37 1.56 -17.24
CA ARG A 59 21.29 0.91 -18.55
C ARG A 59 19.84 0.59 -18.90
N ARG A 60 19.47 0.70 -20.18
CA ARG A 60 18.09 0.44 -20.61
C ARG A 60 17.63 -0.99 -20.31
N ARG A 61 18.50 -1.99 -20.51
CA ARG A 61 18.19 -3.40 -20.20
C ARG A 61 17.90 -3.62 -18.71
N THR A 62 18.69 -2.99 -17.83
CA THR A 62 18.49 -3.10 -16.38
C THR A 62 17.23 -2.36 -15.91
N ASP A 63 16.87 -1.26 -16.58
CA ASP A 63 15.63 -0.53 -16.28
C ASP A 63 14.39 -1.34 -16.67
N CYS A 64 14.41 -2.01 -17.84
CA CYS A 64 13.33 -2.91 -18.24
C CYS A 64 13.17 -4.08 -17.26
N LEU A 65 14.29 -4.69 -16.84
CA LEU A 65 14.25 -5.76 -15.84
C LEU A 65 13.75 -5.23 -14.48
N ALA A 66 14.23 -4.08 -14.01
CA ALA A 66 13.74 -3.46 -12.78
C ALA A 66 12.24 -3.20 -12.83
N ALA A 67 11.71 -2.69 -13.95
CA ALA A 67 10.28 -2.48 -14.15
C ALA A 67 9.48 -3.79 -14.03
N ALA A 68 9.96 -4.87 -14.67
CA ALA A 68 9.33 -6.19 -14.56
C ALA A 68 9.36 -6.74 -13.13
N LEU A 69 10.49 -6.56 -12.42
CA LEU A 69 10.63 -6.96 -11.02
C LEU A 69 9.69 -6.17 -10.09
N LEU A 70 9.45 -4.88 -10.33
CA LEU A 70 8.47 -4.09 -9.55
C LEU A 70 7.04 -4.59 -9.73
N VAL A 71 6.64 -4.90 -10.98
CA VAL A 71 5.33 -5.52 -11.23
C VAL A 71 5.27 -6.90 -10.59
N GLY A 72 6.33 -7.69 -10.69
CA GLY A 72 6.44 -8.99 -10.00
C GLY A 72 6.32 -8.87 -8.48
N LYS A 73 6.95 -7.87 -7.86
CA LYS A 73 6.83 -7.57 -6.42
C LYS A 73 5.37 -7.36 -6.05
N HIS A 74 4.65 -6.52 -6.81
CA HIS A 74 3.22 -6.22 -6.57
C HIS A 74 2.36 -7.49 -6.62
N LEU A 75 2.62 -8.37 -7.59
CA LEU A 75 1.90 -9.63 -7.70
C LEU A 75 2.21 -10.58 -6.53
N LEU A 76 3.48 -10.67 -6.10
CA LEU A 76 3.89 -11.51 -4.98
C LEU A 76 3.33 -11.03 -3.64
N ASP A 77 3.33 -9.72 -3.41
CA ASP A 77 2.69 -9.07 -2.27
C ASP A 77 1.19 -9.42 -2.22
N GLY A 78 0.44 -9.19 -3.31
CA GLY A 78 -0.97 -9.61 -3.32
C GLY A 78 -1.19 -11.14 -3.21
N LEU A 79 -0.21 -11.95 -3.59
CA LEU A 79 -0.24 -13.41 -3.41
C LEU A 79 -0.06 -13.80 -1.93
N ASP A 80 0.80 -13.11 -1.19
CA ASP A 80 1.05 -13.42 0.22
C ASP A 80 -0.19 -13.14 1.08
N GLY A 81 -0.87 -12.01 0.84
CA GLY A 81 -2.07 -11.62 1.56
C GLY A 81 -3.24 -12.52 1.20
N ALA A 82 -3.35 -12.90 -0.08
CA ALA A 82 -4.34 -13.89 -0.51
C ALA A 82 -4.09 -15.27 0.12
N LEU A 83 -2.84 -15.71 0.22
CA LEU A 83 -2.47 -16.97 0.85
C LEU A 83 -2.71 -16.93 2.36
N ALA A 84 -2.44 -15.81 3.02
CA ALA A 84 -2.67 -15.62 4.45
C ALA A 84 -4.16 -15.73 4.81
N ARG A 85 -5.05 -15.18 3.97
CA ARG A 85 -6.51 -15.31 4.13
C ARG A 85 -7.01 -16.74 3.94
N LEU A 86 -6.37 -17.54 3.08
CA LEU A 86 -6.76 -18.93 2.81
C LEU A 86 -6.17 -19.93 3.81
N GLN A 87 -5.01 -19.62 4.40
CA GLN A 87 -4.38 -20.46 5.42
C GLN A 87 -4.73 -19.94 6.83
N ARG A 88 -3.77 -19.28 7.49
CA ARG A 88 -3.91 -18.71 8.83
C ARG A 88 -3.36 -17.29 8.80
N PRO A 89 -4.17 -16.27 9.15
CA PRO A 89 -3.69 -14.91 9.24
C PRO A 89 -2.67 -14.78 10.38
N SER A 90 -1.76 -13.80 10.27
CA SER A 90 -0.72 -13.55 11.26
C SER A 90 -0.46 -12.05 11.36
N ARG A 91 -0.32 -11.53 12.57
CA ARG A 91 0.07 -10.13 12.81
C ARG A 91 1.54 -9.93 12.47
N LEU A 92 2.38 -10.91 12.80
CA LEU A 92 3.78 -10.90 12.39
C LEU A 92 3.90 -10.79 10.88
N GLY A 93 3.16 -11.62 10.14
CA GLY A 93 3.13 -11.58 8.68
C GLY A 93 2.71 -10.21 8.15
N ARG A 94 1.61 -9.66 8.67
CA ARG A 94 1.11 -8.33 8.27
C ARG A 94 2.12 -7.21 8.53
N TYR A 95 2.78 -7.21 9.69
CA TYR A 95 3.79 -6.18 9.97
C TYR A 95 5.03 -6.35 9.10
N LEU A 96 5.50 -7.59 8.92
CA LEU A 96 6.64 -7.87 8.06
C LEU A 96 6.39 -7.44 6.61
N ASP A 97 5.19 -7.69 6.10
CA ASP A 97 4.73 -7.24 4.78
C ASP A 97 4.86 -5.71 4.64
N SER A 98 4.20 -4.94 5.52
CA SER A 98 4.28 -3.48 5.50
C SER A 98 5.70 -2.92 5.70
N ILE A 99 6.51 -3.55 6.55
CA ILE A 99 7.92 -3.14 6.76
C ILE A 99 8.77 -3.44 5.52
N SER A 100 8.51 -4.58 4.86
CA SER A 100 9.19 -4.96 3.62
C SER A 100 8.83 -4.00 2.49
N ASP A 101 7.57 -3.57 2.40
CA ASP A 101 7.13 -2.52 1.49
C ASP A 101 7.84 -1.19 1.72
N PHE A 102 7.95 -0.76 2.98
CA PHE A 102 8.71 0.42 3.32
C PHE A 102 10.17 0.28 2.86
N ALA A 103 10.80 -0.86 3.15
CA ALA A 103 12.21 -1.11 2.80
C ALA A 103 12.43 -1.08 1.28
N VAL A 104 11.53 -1.70 0.50
CA VAL A 104 11.59 -1.67 -0.97
C VAL A 104 11.45 -0.23 -1.46
N ASN A 105 10.43 0.51 -1.02
CA ASN A 105 10.22 1.88 -1.46
C ASN A 105 11.40 2.79 -1.08
N ALA A 106 11.92 2.68 0.14
CA ALA A 106 13.10 3.42 0.58
C ALA A 106 14.33 3.09 -0.31
N ALA A 107 14.54 1.81 -0.63
CA ALA A 107 15.62 1.39 -1.52
C ALA A 107 15.45 1.95 -2.95
N LEU A 108 14.22 2.01 -3.48
CA LEU A 108 13.93 2.58 -4.80
C LEU A 108 14.27 4.07 -4.85
N PHE A 109 13.83 4.85 -3.87
CA PHE A 109 14.16 6.28 -3.81
C PHE A 109 15.65 6.52 -3.58
N ALA A 110 16.30 5.72 -2.74
CA ALA A 110 17.76 5.78 -2.57
C ALA A 110 18.50 5.47 -3.89
N ALA A 111 18.06 4.46 -4.63
CA ALA A 111 18.61 4.14 -5.94
C ALA A 111 18.44 5.30 -6.94
N VAL A 112 17.30 5.99 -6.92
CA VAL A 112 17.06 7.19 -7.72
C VAL A 112 17.99 8.34 -7.29
N ALA A 113 18.17 8.58 -5.99
CA ALA A 113 19.11 9.59 -5.49
C ALA A 113 20.54 9.33 -5.97
N CYS A 114 21.02 8.09 -5.85
CA CYS A 114 22.32 7.68 -6.38
C CYS A 114 22.38 7.88 -7.90
N ARG A 115 21.31 7.57 -8.64
CA ARG A 115 21.27 7.71 -10.09
C ARG A 115 21.37 9.17 -10.54
N ARG A 116 20.82 10.11 -9.76
CA ARG A 116 20.86 11.56 -10.01
C ARG A 116 22.21 12.22 -9.71
N GLY A 117 23.08 11.55 -8.96
CA GLY A 117 24.41 12.04 -8.63
C GLY A 117 24.78 11.88 -7.16
N GLY A 118 23.83 11.51 -6.29
CA GLY A 118 24.08 11.22 -4.88
C GLY A 118 24.46 12.44 -4.04
N ARG A 119 24.20 13.66 -4.53
CA ARG A 119 24.43 14.89 -3.77
C ARG A 119 23.37 15.04 -2.68
N VAL A 120 23.62 15.87 -1.67
CA VAL A 120 22.66 16.16 -0.58
C VAL A 120 21.28 16.54 -1.13
N ARG A 121 21.22 17.37 -2.17
CA ARG A 121 19.96 17.75 -2.84
C ARG A 121 19.21 16.57 -3.46
N ASP A 122 19.92 15.57 -3.97
CA ASP A 122 19.30 14.40 -4.62
C ASP A 122 18.71 13.45 -3.57
N TRP A 123 19.40 13.30 -2.43
CA TRP A 123 18.90 12.59 -1.26
C TRP A 123 17.71 13.30 -0.63
N GLY A 124 17.77 14.62 -0.45
CA GLY A 124 16.66 15.42 0.07
C GLY A 124 15.42 15.32 -0.81
N LEU A 125 15.59 15.42 -2.13
CA LEU A 125 14.49 15.24 -3.09
C LEU A 125 13.91 13.81 -3.04
N ALA A 126 14.76 12.79 -2.96
CA ALA A 126 14.32 11.40 -2.87
C ALA A 126 13.57 11.11 -1.56
N ALA A 127 14.05 11.66 -0.43
CA ALA A 127 13.37 11.56 0.85
C ALA A 127 12.01 12.26 0.83
N ALA A 128 11.92 13.46 0.25
CA ALA A 128 10.65 14.18 0.08
C ALA A 128 9.67 13.39 -0.82
N GLY A 129 10.16 12.81 -1.92
CA GLY A 129 9.36 11.95 -2.80
C GLY A 129 8.84 10.69 -2.09
N LEU A 130 9.70 10.02 -1.31
CA LEU A 130 9.31 8.88 -0.49
C LEU A 130 8.24 9.25 0.54
N LEU A 131 8.45 10.36 1.25
CA LEU A 131 7.50 10.86 2.24
C LEU A 131 6.13 11.14 1.61
N ALA A 132 6.10 11.81 0.46
CA ALA A 132 4.87 12.07 -0.28
C ALA A 132 4.18 10.76 -0.70
N GLN A 133 4.93 9.80 -1.25
CA GLN A 133 4.40 8.49 -1.65
C GLN A 133 3.79 7.74 -0.46
N LEU A 134 4.48 7.73 0.69
CA LEU A 134 4.01 7.06 1.91
C LEU A 134 2.72 7.68 2.45
N LEU A 135 2.64 9.01 2.49
CA LEU A 135 1.43 9.72 2.91
C LEU A 135 0.24 9.45 1.97
N GLN A 136 0.49 9.41 0.66
CA GLN A 136 -0.52 9.08 -0.35
C GLN A 136 -1.01 7.63 -0.19
N GLY A 137 -0.09 6.69 0.05
CA GLY A 137 -0.43 5.30 0.32
C GLY A 137 -1.22 5.15 1.62
N SER A 138 -0.84 5.88 2.68
CA SER A 138 -1.56 5.90 3.95
C SER A 138 -2.97 6.48 3.81
N LEU A 139 -3.14 7.51 2.97
CA LEU A 139 -4.45 8.07 2.63
C LEU A 139 -5.35 7.01 1.98
N TYR A 140 -4.83 6.25 1.00
CA TYR A 140 -5.56 5.13 0.41
C TYR A 140 -5.90 4.05 1.47
N ASN A 141 -4.89 3.60 2.21
CA ASN A 141 -5.03 2.49 3.15
C ASN A 141 -6.05 2.80 4.26
N PHE A 142 -6.09 4.04 4.76
CA PHE A 142 -7.05 4.47 5.77
C PHE A 142 -8.50 4.23 5.35
N TYR A 143 -8.93 4.75 4.19
CA TYR A 143 -10.29 4.54 3.70
C TYR A 143 -10.51 3.09 3.25
N TYR A 144 -9.50 2.44 2.69
CA TYR A 144 -9.60 1.05 2.26
C TYR A 144 -9.88 0.11 3.44
N VAL A 145 -9.20 0.31 4.58
CA VAL A 145 -9.44 -0.43 5.82
C VAL A 145 -10.84 -0.14 6.35
N GLN A 146 -11.27 1.13 6.43
CA GLN A 146 -12.64 1.48 6.85
C GLN A 146 -13.71 0.77 5.99
N TYR A 147 -13.53 0.79 4.67
CA TYR A 147 -14.48 0.20 3.73
C TYR A 147 -14.54 -1.33 3.88
N ARG A 148 -13.40 -1.99 4.10
CA ARG A 148 -13.34 -3.45 4.35
C ARG A 148 -13.93 -3.85 5.71
N HIS A 149 -13.73 -3.06 6.77
CA HIS A 149 -14.37 -3.32 8.06
C HIS A 149 -15.89 -3.27 7.96
N HIS A 150 -16.43 -2.28 7.23
CA HIS A 150 -17.86 -2.09 7.11
C HIS A 150 -18.55 -3.16 6.25
N HIS A 151 -17.93 -3.58 5.14
CA HIS A 151 -18.58 -4.46 4.16
C HIS A 151 -18.12 -5.93 4.17
N ALA A 152 -16.88 -6.22 4.58
CA ALA A 152 -16.29 -7.56 4.45
C ALA A 152 -16.00 -8.25 5.80
N GLY A 153 -16.17 -7.55 6.93
CA GLY A 153 -15.98 -8.10 8.27
C GLY A 153 -14.54 -8.56 8.59
N GLU A 154 -13.55 -8.18 7.78
CA GLU A 154 -12.14 -8.55 7.95
C GLU A 154 -11.49 -7.73 9.07
N ARG A 155 -10.94 -8.39 10.10
CA ARG A 155 -10.39 -7.73 11.31
C ARG A 155 -8.85 -7.78 11.44
N THR A 156 -8.15 -8.21 10.40
CA THR A 156 -6.69 -8.40 10.41
C THR A 156 -5.90 -7.10 10.36
N SER A 157 -6.35 -6.10 9.60
CA SER A 157 -5.82 -4.73 9.65
C SER A 157 -6.75 -3.87 10.49
N LEU A 158 -6.21 -3.05 11.40
CA LEU A 158 -7.01 -2.18 12.27
C LEU A 158 -6.83 -0.72 11.87
N LEU A 159 -7.83 0.12 12.18
CA LEU A 159 -7.71 1.58 12.04
C LEU A 159 -6.67 2.17 13.02
N ASP A 160 -6.52 1.54 14.18
CA ASP A 160 -5.46 1.83 15.13
C ASP A 160 -4.70 0.54 15.49
N GLU A 161 -3.51 0.41 14.92
CA GLU A 161 -2.66 -0.77 15.09
C GLU A 161 -2.00 -0.85 16.48
N ARG A 162 -2.19 0.14 17.37
CA ARG A 162 -1.76 0.05 18.78
C ARG A 162 -2.62 -0.93 19.58
N GLN A 163 -3.87 -1.09 19.16
CA GLN A 163 -4.84 -1.98 19.81
C GLN A 163 -4.70 -3.43 19.33
N ALA A 164 -3.81 -3.69 18.38
CA ALA A 164 -3.59 -5.02 17.83
C ALA A 164 -2.88 -5.91 18.85
N HIS A 165 -3.47 -7.08 19.10
CA HIS A 165 -2.86 -8.17 19.86
C HIS A 165 -2.34 -9.26 18.90
N PRO A 166 -1.17 -9.88 19.19
CA PRO A 166 -0.69 -11.04 18.44
C PRO A 166 -1.71 -12.18 18.46
N TYR A 167 -1.79 -12.97 17.38
CA TYR A 167 -2.59 -14.20 17.41
C TYR A 167 -1.95 -15.25 18.35
N PRO A 168 -2.71 -16.26 18.83
CA PRO A 168 -2.16 -17.28 19.73
C PRO A 168 -0.95 -18.06 19.20
N TRP A 169 -0.82 -18.15 17.87
CA TRP A 169 0.29 -18.81 17.19
C TRP A 169 1.41 -17.86 16.75
N ASP A 170 1.25 -16.55 16.92
CA ASP A 170 2.30 -15.59 16.59
C ASP A 170 3.33 -15.53 17.72
N PRO A 171 4.66 -15.50 17.42
CA PRO A 171 5.67 -15.34 18.44
C PRO A 171 5.54 -13.94 19.09
N PRO A 172 5.20 -13.86 20.39
CA PRO A 172 4.68 -12.62 20.97
C PRO A 172 5.74 -11.52 21.13
N ARG A 173 7.01 -11.88 21.29
CA ARG A 173 8.13 -10.92 21.39
C ARG A 173 8.44 -10.30 20.03
N LEU A 174 8.65 -11.13 19.01
CA LEU A 174 8.97 -10.68 17.65
C LEU A 174 7.82 -9.86 17.04
N THR A 175 6.59 -10.29 17.26
CA THR A 175 5.40 -9.55 16.79
C THR A 175 5.32 -8.16 17.40
N ARG A 176 5.66 -7.99 18.69
CA ARG A 176 5.70 -6.69 19.36
C ARG A 176 6.81 -5.78 18.81
N VAL A 177 7.99 -6.32 18.54
CA VAL A 177 9.08 -5.53 17.92
C VAL A 177 8.67 -5.03 16.53
N LEU A 178 8.10 -5.90 15.71
CA LEU A 178 7.61 -5.52 14.38
C LEU A 178 6.44 -4.52 14.45
N GLN A 179 5.55 -4.67 15.43
CA GLN A 179 4.49 -3.69 15.70
C GLN A 179 5.06 -2.32 16.03
N GLN A 180 6.07 -2.23 16.91
CA GLN A 180 6.71 -0.97 17.26
C GLN A 180 7.38 -0.32 16.06
N LEU A 181 8.09 -1.10 15.24
CA LEU A 181 8.69 -0.61 14.00
C LEU A 181 7.61 -0.11 13.03
N TYR A 182 6.54 -0.88 12.83
CA TYR A 182 5.40 -0.45 12.04
C TYR A 182 4.79 0.87 12.54
N LEU A 183 4.58 1.02 13.86
CA LEU A 183 4.03 2.24 14.44
C LEU A 183 4.98 3.44 14.28
N GLY A 184 6.29 3.22 14.31
CA GLY A 184 7.28 4.25 14.02
C GLY A 184 7.26 4.69 12.54
N LEU A 185 7.05 3.75 11.62
CA LEU A 185 7.02 4.02 10.18
C LEU A 185 5.68 4.62 9.73
N TYR A 186 4.56 3.95 10.04
CA TYR A 186 3.23 4.27 9.53
C TYR A 186 2.28 4.88 10.57
N GLY A 187 2.45 4.56 11.86
CA GLY A 187 1.47 4.93 12.89
C GLY A 187 1.30 6.44 13.12
N TRP A 188 2.27 7.28 12.74
CA TRP A 188 2.07 8.74 12.73
C TRP A 188 1.34 9.22 11.47
N GLN A 189 1.52 8.55 10.33
CA GLN A 189 0.83 8.82 9.06
C GLN A 189 -0.65 8.48 9.18
N ASP A 190 -0.97 7.31 9.74
CA ASP A 190 -2.36 6.88 9.95
C ASP A 190 -3.12 7.87 10.84
N ARG A 191 -2.48 8.34 11.91
CA ARG A 191 -3.04 9.37 12.80
C ARG A 191 -3.23 10.70 12.09
N LEU A 192 -2.28 11.10 11.26
CA LEU A 192 -2.38 12.34 10.49
C LEU A 192 -3.58 12.26 9.52
N VAL A 193 -3.74 11.15 8.81
CA VAL A 193 -4.87 10.94 7.89
C VAL A 193 -6.20 10.88 8.66
N ALA A 194 -6.25 10.16 9.78
CA ALA A 194 -7.45 10.09 10.62
C ALA A 194 -7.83 11.46 11.23
N TRP A 195 -6.83 12.29 11.56
CA TRP A 195 -7.07 13.67 11.96
C TRP A 195 -7.57 14.53 10.79
N LEU A 196 -6.96 14.41 9.61
CA LEU A 196 -7.38 15.13 8.40
C LEU A 196 -8.82 14.79 8.01
N ASP A 197 -9.21 13.52 7.98
CA ASP A 197 -10.58 13.11 7.63
C ASP A 197 -11.61 13.67 8.63
N ARG A 198 -11.33 13.61 9.94
CA ARG A 198 -12.18 14.25 10.97
C ARG A 198 -12.28 15.75 10.80
N TRP A 199 -11.16 16.41 10.48
CA TRP A 199 -11.14 17.86 10.25
C TRP A 199 -11.94 18.25 8.99
N LEU A 200 -11.83 17.47 7.90
CA LEU A 200 -12.55 17.73 6.65
C LEU A 200 -14.05 17.45 6.75
N THR A 201 -14.43 16.43 7.52
CA THR A 201 -15.83 15.99 7.66
C THR A 201 -16.57 16.69 8.79
N GLY A 202 -15.85 17.20 9.80
CA GLY A 202 -16.44 17.83 10.99
C GLY A 202 -17.14 16.86 11.93
N THR A 203 -17.02 15.54 11.70
CA THR A 203 -17.72 14.50 12.47
C THR A 203 -16.73 13.49 13.05
N ALA A 204 -16.99 13.04 14.28
CA ALA A 204 -16.16 12.00 14.92
C ALA A 204 -16.27 10.64 14.19
N THR A 205 -17.44 10.34 13.62
CA THR A 205 -17.75 9.13 12.84
C THR A 205 -18.27 9.53 11.47
N PRO A 206 -17.40 9.87 10.51
CA PRO A 206 -17.86 10.34 9.23
C PRO A 206 -18.50 9.21 8.41
N PRO A 207 -19.50 9.52 7.57
CA PRO A 207 -20.11 8.52 6.71
C PRO A 207 -19.08 7.98 5.73
N LEU A 208 -19.26 6.72 5.34
CA LEU A 208 -18.40 6.06 4.38
C LEU A 208 -18.35 6.84 3.05
N PRO A 209 -17.18 6.90 2.41
CA PRO A 209 -17.06 7.53 1.12
C PRO A 209 -17.83 6.75 0.03
N ALA A 210 -18.24 7.46 -1.02
CA ALA A 210 -18.92 6.82 -2.15
C ALA A 210 -17.98 5.86 -2.92
N PRO A 211 -18.52 4.82 -3.58
CA PRO A 211 -17.74 3.90 -4.41
C PRO A 211 -16.88 4.61 -5.48
N ALA A 212 -17.40 5.67 -6.11
CA ALA A 212 -16.66 6.44 -7.11
C ALA A 212 -15.40 7.12 -6.52
N PHE A 213 -15.52 7.65 -5.29
CA PHE A 213 -14.38 8.19 -4.56
C PHE A 213 -13.37 7.08 -4.27
N MET A 214 -13.82 5.91 -3.81
CA MET A 214 -12.92 4.77 -3.53
C MET A 214 -12.18 4.29 -4.77
N THR A 215 -12.85 4.23 -5.93
CA THR A 215 -12.17 3.92 -7.21
C THR A 215 -11.13 4.96 -7.58
N ALA A 216 -11.44 6.25 -7.47
CA ALA A 216 -10.48 7.32 -7.73
C ALA A 216 -9.31 7.31 -6.73
N LEU A 217 -9.60 7.07 -5.45
CA LEU A 217 -8.62 6.97 -4.38
C LEU A 217 -7.66 5.79 -4.59
N SER A 218 -8.12 4.68 -5.17
CA SER A 218 -7.30 3.50 -5.42
C SER A 218 -6.10 3.76 -6.33
N THR A 219 -6.08 4.86 -7.09
CA THR A 219 -4.87 5.25 -7.84
C THR A 219 -3.71 5.69 -6.93
N LEU A 220 -3.97 6.01 -5.67
CA LEU A 220 -2.95 6.27 -4.65
C LEU A 220 -2.42 4.98 -4.01
N GLY A 221 -3.02 3.83 -4.30
CA GLY A 221 -2.60 2.55 -3.74
C GLY A 221 -1.23 2.10 -4.27
N LEU A 222 -0.49 1.37 -3.44
CA LEU A 222 0.90 0.98 -3.72
C LEU A 222 1.06 0.27 -5.06
N GLY A 223 0.11 -0.58 -5.45
CA GLY A 223 0.14 -1.25 -6.76
C GLY A 223 0.24 -0.27 -7.93
N VAL A 224 -0.63 0.75 -7.97
CA VAL A 224 -0.58 1.78 -9.02
C VAL A 224 0.70 2.61 -8.93
N GLN A 225 1.15 2.96 -7.73
CA GLN A 225 2.41 3.68 -7.53
C GLN A 225 3.62 2.91 -8.09
N LEU A 226 3.67 1.60 -7.86
CA LEU A 226 4.70 0.70 -8.42
C LEU A 226 4.57 0.55 -9.94
N ALA A 227 3.35 0.50 -10.48
CA ALA A 227 3.13 0.48 -11.93
C ALA A 227 3.60 1.79 -12.60
N VAL A 228 3.34 2.93 -11.98
CA VAL A 228 3.87 4.24 -12.42
C VAL A 228 5.40 4.24 -12.34
N ALA A 229 5.99 3.71 -11.25
CA ALA A 229 7.43 3.58 -11.14
C ALA A 229 8.04 2.71 -12.26
N ALA A 230 7.41 1.56 -12.54
CA ALA A 230 7.78 0.68 -13.64
C ALA A 230 7.68 1.38 -15.01
N LEU A 231 6.61 2.16 -15.25
CA LEU A 231 6.47 2.93 -16.48
C LEU A 231 7.59 3.97 -16.65
N PHE A 232 7.92 4.71 -15.60
CA PHE A 232 9.02 5.69 -15.66
C PHE A 232 10.38 5.02 -15.89
N LEU A 233 10.59 3.80 -15.38
CA LEU A 233 11.77 3.00 -15.70
C LEU A 233 11.80 2.60 -17.18
N LEU A 234 10.69 2.10 -17.72
CA LEU A 234 10.58 1.74 -19.13
C LEU A 234 10.80 2.93 -20.07
N LEU A 235 10.40 4.12 -19.67
CA LEU A 235 10.64 5.37 -20.41
C LEU A 235 12.06 5.94 -20.23
N GLY A 236 12.91 5.31 -19.40
CA GLY A 236 14.25 5.82 -19.07
C GLY A 236 14.24 7.07 -18.20
N GLN A 237 13.11 7.41 -17.58
CA GLN A 237 12.88 8.63 -16.80
C GLN A 237 12.88 8.38 -15.28
N ALA A 238 13.54 7.31 -14.81
CA ALA A 238 13.60 6.93 -13.39
C ALA A 238 13.97 8.09 -12.45
N THR A 239 14.82 9.02 -12.91
CA THR A 239 15.26 10.19 -12.12
C THR A 239 14.16 11.20 -11.81
N ARG A 240 13.03 11.13 -12.53
CA ARG A 240 11.86 12.00 -12.32
C ARG A 240 10.90 11.47 -11.26
N LEU A 241 11.07 10.24 -10.78
CA LEU A 241 10.14 9.60 -9.84
C LEU A 241 9.75 10.47 -8.63
N PRO A 242 10.69 11.12 -7.91
CA PRO A 242 10.32 12.01 -6.81
C PRO A 242 9.37 13.14 -7.19
N HIS A 243 9.54 13.71 -8.39
CA HIS A 243 8.70 14.81 -8.88
C HIS A 243 7.29 14.34 -9.24
N VAL A 244 7.11 13.07 -9.61
CA VAL A 244 5.78 12.50 -9.88
C VAL A 244 4.95 12.47 -8.60
N PHE A 245 5.57 12.05 -7.50
CA PHE A 245 4.93 11.98 -6.20
C PHE A 245 4.74 13.36 -5.56
N LEU A 246 5.68 14.28 -5.76
CA LEU A 246 5.62 15.66 -5.26
C LEU A 246 4.80 16.62 -6.14
N GLY A 247 4.42 16.23 -7.35
CA GLY A 247 3.68 17.09 -8.27
C GLY A 247 2.29 16.51 -8.54
N PRO A 248 2.12 15.75 -9.65
CA PRO A 248 0.83 15.20 -10.05
C PRO A 248 0.08 14.46 -8.92
N TYR A 249 0.75 13.60 -8.15
CA TYR A 249 0.09 12.88 -7.07
C TYR A 249 -0.32 13.79 -5.91
N LEU A 250 0.48 14.80 -5.52
CA LEU A 250 0.08 15.76 -4.48
C LEU A 250 -1.14 16.59 -4.90
N VAL A 251 -1.18 17.02 -6.17
CA VAL A 251 -2.35 17.72 -6.73
C VAL A 251 -3.57 16.80 -6.70
N TRP A 252 -3.41 15.55 -7.12
CA TRP A 252 -4.48 14.56 -7.11
C TRP A 252 -4.99 14.24 -5.70
N SER A 253 -4.10 14.03 -4.72
CA SER A 253 -4.48 13.82 -3.33
C SER A 253 -5.22 15.02 -2.76
N SER A 254 -4.77 16.25 -3.06
CA SER A 254 -5.48 17.47 -2.65
C SER A 254 -6.87 17.56 -3.25
N PHE A 255 -7.02 17.22 -4.53
CA PHE A 255 -8.32 17.15 -5.20
C PHE A 255 -9.25 16.13 -4.53
N LEU A 256 -8.75 14.92 -4.23
CA LEU A 256 -9.52 13.88 -3.55
C LEU A 256 -9.96 14.33 -2.15
N LEU A 257 -9.07 14.95 -1.36
CA LEU A 257 -9.44 15.50 -0.05
C LEU A 257 -10.52 16.59 -0.16
N GLY A 258 -10.43 17.45 -1.18
CA GLY A 258 -11.47 18.44 -1.48
C GLY A 258 -12.82 17.81 -1.86
N TRP A 259 -12.79 16.75 -2.67
CA TRP A 259 -13.99 15.96 -3.00
C TRP A 259 -14.58 15.33 -1.75
N ARG A 260 -13.77 14.71 -0.90
CA ARG A 260 -14.18 14.11 0.37
C ARG A 260 -14.90 15.12 1.28
N ALA A 261 -14.33 16.32 1.43
CA ALA A 261 -14.92 17.38 2.25
C ALA A 261 -16.30 17.83 1.72
N ARG A 262 -16.43 17.97 0.39
CA ARG A 262 -17.72 18.32 -0.25
C ARG A 262 -18.75 17.23 -0.04
N GLN A 263 -18.36 15.97 -0.20
CA GLN A 263 -19.25 14.83 0.03
C GLN A 263 -19.77 14.77 1.47
N ALA A 264 -18.89 14.97 2.46
CA ALA A 264 -19.30 14.97 3.87
C ALA A 264 -20.34 16.07 4.16
N ARG A 265 -20.14 17.27 3.62
CA ARG A 265 -21.07 18.41 3.78
C ARG A 265 -22.44 18.19 3.11
N GLN A 266 -22.49 17.42 2.04
CA GLN A 266 -23.75 17.10 1.36
C GLN A 266 -24.58 16.13 2.21
N LEU A 267 -23.93 15.10 2.76
CA LEU A 267 -24.58 14.09 3.57
C LEU A 267 -25.14 14.65 4.89
N THR A 268 -24.45 15.61 5.51
CA THR A 268 -24.95 16.30 6.72
C THR A 268 -26.09 17.29 6.45
N ARG A 269 -26.33 17.70 5.20
CA ARG A 269 -27.46 18.58 4.82
C ARG A 269 -28.71 17.79 4.42
N SER A 270 -28.57 16.51 4.09
CA SER A 270 -29.64 15.65 3.61
C SER A 270 -30.25 14.74 4.69
N GLY A 271 -29.69 14.75 5.91
CA GLY A 271 -30.21 14.04 7.08
C GLY A 271 -30.65 15.02 8.16
#